data_AF-A0A0F9JJH2-F1
#
_entry.id   AF-A0A0F9JJH2-F1
#
_cell.length_a   1.000
_cell.length_b   1.000
_cell.length_c   1.000
_cell.angle_alpha   90.00
_cell.angle_beta   90.00
_cell.angle_gamma   90.00
#
_symmetry.space_group_name_H-M   'P 1'
#
loop_
_entity.id
_entity.type
_entity.pdbx_description
1 polymer ?
#
loop_
_entity_poly.entity_id
_entity_poly.type
_entity_poly.pdbx_seq_one_letter_code
_entity_poly.pdbx_strand_id
1 'polypeptide(L)'
;MPLPLRQAQLTAQQWAFYGVTIGTVVDTNDPQQMGRVRAVCLALNDDPNALITDIPWSTYATPFGGTVQTGTMGRNDNQVAGPVAYGMWGIPKIGSQALIMCLDGNPQTRIWIGCLHTSLATHTMPHGRFSYKTNNKDLPEDETPVGPISTFELNIEPLHTNLRTAFGKAPSGDENFEFQSRGADFQVSGLGLNQADDTTSLVEDDQDEKVSGSLSKTDVKTSRQGYQTSRIAPDQFASITGRNLDNTVTSIVSPGFHALSMDDRQENCRFRIRTTGGHQIIMDDTNERIYISTATGKNWIEMDEKGNIDIFTSGKLSVHAEHDINFTSERSIRMYGKAGIHLKSDQEVRVKAKNDISFKTDAAFRVEAGNNVLVSSAKDVHIKAADDILETTLRGTIHLKGNKLRLEGTTDTHLKGGTNLIMQGGTNASIKSAQIDLNGSAVVAESADKAKDPESKDAFFTNRIPDHEPWARSDTRADNTTEDLSDNDYKSVEVGKKRRITATDGITSETPEITRGKNWRR
;
A
#
# COMPACT_ATOMS: atom_id res chain seq x y z
N MET A 1 -48.18 64.27 -49.17
CA MET A 1 -49.14 63.14 -49.22
C MET A 1 -48.92 62.43 -50.54
N PRO A 2 -48.56 61.14 -50.55
CA PRO A 2 -49.30 60.04 -49.92
C PRO A 2 -48.52 59.28 -48.82
N LEU A 3 -49.26 58.47 -48.06
CA LEU A 3 -48.83 57.62 -46.93
C LEU A 3 -47.87 56.48 -47.36
N PRO A 4 -46.92 56.04 -46.51
CA PRO A 4 -46.11 54.87 -46.78
C PRO A 4 -46.86 53.58 -46.41
N LEU A 5 -46.89 52.63 -47.34
CA LEU A 5 -47.28 51.23 -47.13
C LEU A 5 -46.30 50.59 -46.12
N ARG A 6 -46.74 50.47 -44.88
CA ARG A 6 -46.15 49.58 -43.87
C ARG A 6 -47.01 48.33 -43.79
N GLN A 7 -46.33 47.18 -43.69
CA GLN A 7 -46.82 45.83 -43.40
C GLN A 7 -47.42 45.02 -44.55
N ALA A 8 -46.59 44.09 -45.04
CA ALA A 8 -46.85 42.65 -44.88
C ALA A 8 -45.58 41.83 -45.19
N GLN A 9 -44.54 41.96 -44.36
CA GLN A 9 -43.60 40.85 -44.18
C GLN A 9 -44.27 39.90 -43.19
N LEU A 10 -44.92 38.87 -43.73
CA LEU A 10 -45.35 37.71 -42.95
C LEU A 10 -44.09 37.05 -42.39
N THR A 11 -43.88 37.30 -41.11
CA THR A 11 -42.92 36.66 -40.23
C THR A 11 -43.09 35.15 -40.31
N ALA A 12 -42.09 34.43 -40.83
CA ALA A 12 -41.83 33.08 -40.33
C ALA A 12 -41.49 33.28 -38.85
N GLN A 13 -42.48 33.06 -37.98
CA GLN A 13 -42.29 33.10 -36.55
C GLN A 13 -41.31 31.97 -36.22
N GLN A 14 -40.02 32.30 -36.17
CA GLN A 14 -38.98 31.40 -35.74
C GLN A 14 -39.38 30.97 -34.33
N TRP A 15 -39.77 29.70 -34.20
CA TRP A 15 -40.30 29.17 -32.96
C TRP A 15 -39.19 29.32 -31.91
N ALA A 16 -39.44 30.18 -30.92
CA ALA A 16 -38.47 30.44 -29.88
C ALA A 16 -38.66 29.41 -28.75
N PHE A 17 -37.57 28.78 -28.33
CA PHE A 17 -37.58 27.76 -27.27
C PHE A 17 -36.88 28.27 -26.01
N TYR A 18 -37.65 28.63 -24.99
CA TYR A 18 -37.12 29.16 -23.73
C TYR A 18 -37.02 28.13 -22.60
N GLY A 19 -37.29 26.85 -22.90
CA GLY A 19 -37.22 25.77 -21.92
C GLY A 19 -35.85 25.07 -21.85
N VAL A 20 -35.81 24.02 -21.04
CA VAL A 20 -34.75 22.99 -21.08
C VAL A 20 -35.38 21.73 -21.65
N THR A 21 -34.65 21.03 -22.54
CA THR A 21 -35.08 19.74 -23.09
C THR A 21 -33.97 18.69 -22.97
N ILE A 22 -34.31 17.42 -23.17
CA ILE A 22 -33.37 16.30 -23.18
C ILE A 22 -32.98 16.03 -24.63
N GLY A 23 -31.68 15.95 -24.90
CA GLY A 23 -31.12 15.52 -26.18
C GLY A 23 -30.23 14.30 -26.02
N THR A 24 -30.26 13.39 -27.00
CA THR A 24 -29.34 12.26 -27.07
C THR A 24 -28.11 12.66 -27.87
N VAL A 25 -26.92 12.55 -27.27
CA VAL A 25 -25.66 12.88 -27.93
C VAL A 25 -25.38 11.90 -29.06
N VAL A 26 -25.15 12.39 -30.27
CA VAL A 26 -24.89 11.59 -31.47
C VAL A 26 -23.50 11.83 -32.07
N ASP A 27 -22.88 12.98 -31.77
CA ASP A 27 -21.55 13.32 -32.27
C ASP A 27 -20.80 14.17 -31.23
N THR A 28 -19.54 13.80 -31.00
CA THR A 28 -18.61 14.47 -30.09
C THR A 28 -17.34 14.90 -30.81
N ASN A 29 -17.21 14.66 -32.12
CA ASN A 29 -16.02 14.97 -32.90
C ASN A 29 -16.01 16.45 -33.29
N ASP A 30 -15.99 17.33 -32.29
CA ASP A 30 -16.00 18.77 -32.46
C ASP A 30 -14.74 19.24 -33.23
N PRO A 31 -14.87 19.79 -34.45
CA PRO A 31 -13.72 20.27 -35.22
C PRO A 31 -12.94 21.40 -34.54
N GLN A 32 -13.58 22.14 -33.63
CA GLN A 32 -12.95 23.22 -32.87
C GLN A 32 -12.36 22.73 -31.54
N GLN A 33 -12.59 21.47 -31.16
CA GLN A 33 -12.11 20.88 -29.90
C GLN A 33 -12.52 21.69 -28.65
N MET A 34 -13.69 22.34 -28.70
CA MET A 34 -14.23 23.17 -27.63
C MET A 34 -15.24 22.42 -26.74
N GLY A 35 -15.27 21.10 -26.82
CA GLY A 35 -16.17 20.27 -26.02
C GLY A 35 -17.65 20.38 -26.45
N ARG A 36 -17.89 20.85 -27.68
CA ARG A 36 -19.25 20.92 -28.22
C ARG A 36 -19.72 19.52 -28.59
N VAL A 37 -21.04 19.31 -28.52
CA VAL A 37 -21.67 18.05 -28.92
C VAL A 37 -22.87 18.30 -29.81
N ARG A 38 -23.17 17.37 -30.70
CA ARG A 38 -24.47 17.34 -31.38
C ARG A 38 -25.38 16.40 -30.62
N ALA A 39 -26.56 16.90 -30.28
CA ALA A 39 -27.57 16.13 -29.58
C ALA A 39 -28.90 16.26 -30.31
N VAL A 40 -29.50 15.11 -30.64
CA VAL A 40 -30.84 15.03 -31.25
C VAL A 40 -31.86 15.38 -30.18
N CYS A 41 -32.64 16.44 -30.41
CA CYS A 41 -33.65 16.93 -29.48
C CYS A 41 -35.04 16.88 -30.15
N LEU A 42 -35.87 15.90 -29.78
CA LEU A 42 -37.22 15.75 -30.36
C LEU A 42 -38.12 16.96 -30.09
N ALA A 43 -37.97 17.60 -28.92
CA ALA A 43 -38.72 18.82 -28.59
C ALA A 43 -38.31 20.03 -29.43
N LEU A 44 -37.12 19.99 -30.06
CA LEU A 44 -36.65 21.02 -30.99
C LEU A 44 -37.00 20.69 -32.45
N ASN A 45 -37.84 19.68 -32.67
CA ASN A 45 -38.24 19.18 -33.99
C ASN A 45 -37.05 18.69 -34.83
N ASP A 46 -36.01 18.17 -34.16
CA ASP A 46 -34.92 17.46 -34.83
C ASP A 46 -35.41 16.09 -35.31
N ASP A 47 -35.09 15.74 -36.55
CA ASP A 47 -35.36 14.41 -37.08
C ASP A 47 -34.23 13.45 -36.63
N PRO A 48 -34.55 12.37 -35.88
CA PRO A 48 -33.55 11.38 -35.46
C PRO A 48 -32.88 10.65 -36.63
N ASN A 49 -33.47 10.68 -37.83
CA ASN A 49 -32.92 10.07 -39.05
C ASN A 49 -32.22 11.08 -39.97
N ALA A 50 -32.20 12.37 -39.61
CA ALA A 50 -31.49 13.37 -40.39
C ALA A 50 -29.98 13.09 -40.39
N LEU A 51 -29.29 13.69 -41.36
CA LEU A 51 -27.82 13.64 -41.37
C LEU A 51 -27.30 14.32 -40.09
N ILE A 52 -26.35 13.68 -39.42
CA ILE A 52 -25.72 14.21 -38.19
C ILE A 52 -25.18 15.62 -38.42
N THR A 53 -24.77 15.95 -39.65
CA THR A 53 -24.27 17.28 -40.04
C THR A 53 -25.29 18.40 -39.87
N ASP A 54 -26.57 18.07 -39.97
CA ASP A 54 -27.68 19.03 -39.95
C ASP A 54 -28.06 19.44 -38.51
N ILE A 55 -27.58 18.67 -37.52
CA ILE A 55 -27.78 18.96 -36.10
C ILE A 55 -26.78 20.04 -35.66
N PRO A 56 -27.25 21.17 -35.10
CA PRO A 56 -26.38 22.22 -34.59
C PRO A 56 -25.47 21.75 -33.44
N TRP A 57 -24.27 22.32 -33.37
CA TRP A 57 -23.38 22.13 -32.23
C TRP A 57 -23.96 22.79 -30.98
N SER A 58 -23.97 22.06 -29.87
CA SER A 58 -24.33 22.54 -28.55
C SER A 58 -23.06 22.85 -27.75
N THR A 59 -22.95 24.07 -27.23
CA THR A 59 -21.79 24.55 -26.48
C THR A 59 -21.82 24.08 -25.03
N TYR A 60 -20.66 23.73 -24.46
CA TYR A 60 -20.56 23.32 -23.06
C TYR A 60 -20.71 24.51 -22.11
N ALA A 61 -21.71 24.46 -21.23
CA ALA A 61 -21.81 25.28 -20.03
C ALA A 61 -21.27 24.51 -18.83
N THR A 62 -20.03 24.81 -18.42
CA THR A 62 -19.41 24.16 -17.27
C THR A 62 -20.06 24.58 -15.95
N PRO A 63 -20.33 23.65 -15.01
CA PRO A 63 -20.85 23.98 -13.69
C PRO A 63 -19.81 24.68 -12.79
N PHE A 64 -18.54 24.54 -13.12
CA PHE A 64 -17.42 25.20 -12.44
C PHE A 64 -16.33 25.46 -13.48
N GLY A 65 -16.10 26.73 -13.82
CA GLY A 65 -15.03 27.10 -14.73
C GLY A 65 -15.26 28.42 -15.44
N GLY A 66 -14.31 28.80 -16.28
CA GLY A 66 -14.38 30.02 -17.07
C GLY A 66 -13.10 30.28 -17.86
N THR A 67 -13.13 31.37 -18.61
CA THR A 67 -11.98 31.87 -19.38
C THR A 67 -11.73 33.33 -19.05
N VAL A 68 -10.49 33.70 -18.73
CA VAL A 68 -10.08 35.09 -18.50
C VAL A 68 -9.10 35.48 -19.60
N GLN A 69 -9.36 36.56 -20.32
CA GLN A 69 -8.54 37.01 -21.46
C GLN A 69 -7.27 37.76 -21.04
N THR A 70 -7.26 38.33 -19.83
CA THR A 70 -6.19 39.21 -19.33
C THR A 70 -5.48 38.62 -18.10
N GLY A 71 -5.34 37.29 -18.04
CA GLY A 71 -4.71 36.60 -16.92
C GLY A 71 -3.18 36.52 -17.01
N THR A 72 -2.53 36.31 -15.87
CA THR A 72 -1.18 35.76 -15.80
C THR A 72 -1.24 34.33 -15.28
N MET A 73 -0.45 33.44 -15.88
CA MET A 73 -0.31 32.05 -15.46
C MET A 73 1.05 31.83 -14.83
N GLY A 74 1.12 30.96 -13.82
CA GLY A 74 2.37 30.55 -13.21
C GLY A 74 2.52 30.99 -11.76
N ARG A 75 3.50 30.40 -11.09
CA ARG A 75 3.86 30.73 -9.71
C ARG A 75 4.52 32.11 -9.71
N ASN A 76 4.11 33.00 -8.79
CA ASN A 76 4.52 34.40 -8.59
C ASN A 76 5.72 34.91 -9.43
N ASP A 77 6.90 34.30 -9.28
CA ASP A 77 8.14 34.78 -9.89
C ASP A 77 8.30 34.45 -11.39
N ASN A 78 7.49 33.52 -11.93
CA ASN A 78 7.52 33.05 -13.33
C ASN A 78 6.12 33.16 -13.97
N GLN A 79 5.57 34.38 -13.99
CA GLN A 79 4.29 34.65 -14.61
C GLN A 79 4.39 34.87 -16.12
N VAL A 80 3.50 34.23 -16.88
CA VAL A 80 3.34 34.43 -18.33
C VAL A 80 1.96 35.05 -18.59
N ALA A 81 1.93 36.15 -19.34
CA ALA A 81 0.68 36.78 -19.74
C ALA A 81 -0.04 35.99 -20.84
N GLY A 82 -1.34 35.80 -20.71
CA GLY A 82 -2.16 35.16 -21.74
C GLY A 82 -3.55 34.77 -21.25
N PRO A 83 -4.46 34.39 -22.16
CA PRO A 83 -5.76 33.89 -21.79
C PRO A 83 -5.64 32.57 -21.02
N VAL A 84 -6.46 32.41 -19.97
CA VAL A 84 -6.45 31.24 -19.09
C VAL A 84 -7.84 30.65 -18.99
N ALA A 85 -7.96 29.35 -19.23
CA ALA A 85 -9.17 28.58 -18.96
C ALA A 85 -8.97 27.74 -17.69
N TYR A 86 -10.01 27.60 -16.88
CA TYR A 86 -10.01 26.76 -15.68
C TYR A 86 -11.39 26.13 -15.48
N GLY A 87 -11.44 25.04 -14.72
CA GLY A 87 -12.69 24.40 -14.33
C GLY A 87 -12.79 22.91 -14.66
N MET A 88 -14.01 22.39 -14.59
CA MET A 88 -14.35 21.01 -14.90
C MET A 88 -14.49 20.81 -16.41
N TRP A 89 -13.92 19.72 -16.91
CA TRP A 89 -14.00 19.32 -18.31
C TRP A 89 -14.52 17.88 -18.43
N GLY A 90 -15.84 17.73 -18.54
CA GLY A 90 -16.53 16.44 -18.55
C GLY A 90 -17.44 16.29 -19.77
N ILE A 91 -16.85 16.07 -20.96
CA ILE A 91 -17.62 16.00 -22.20
C ILE A 91 -18.37 14.66 -22.29
N PRO A 92 -19.71 14.67 -22.50
CA PRO A 92 -20.50 13.46 -22.59
C PRO A 92 -20.07 12.57 -23.75
N LYS A 93 -20.50 11.31 -23.71
CA LYS A 93 -20.23 10.33 -24.77
C LYS A 93 -21.45 10.16 -25.66
N ILE A 94 -21.23 9.62 -26.85
CA ILE A 94 -22.31 9.26 -27.77
C ILE A 94 -23.28 8.31 -27.04
N GLY A 95 -24.57 8.60 -27.11
CA GLY A 95 -25.64 7.91 -26.39
C GLY A 95 -26.01 8.52 -25.04
N SER A 96 -25.20 9.40 -24.46
CA SER A 96 -25.55 10.09 -23.21
C SER A 96 -26.75 11.02 -23.41
N GLN A 97 -27.60 11.12 -22.38
CA GLN A 97 -28.70 12.09 -22.33
C GLN A 97 -28.19 13.41 -21.75
N ALA A 98 -28.18 14.47 -22.55
CA ALA A 98 -27.74 15.80 -22.15
C ALA A 98 -28.92 16.76 -22.03
N LEU A 99 -28.86 17.66 -21.03
CA LEU A 99 -29.80 18.77 -20.90
C LEU A 99 -29.39 19.89 -21.86
N ILE A 100 -30.28 20.21 -22.80
CA ILE A 100 -30.07 21.19 -23.86
C ILE A 100 -31.00 22.39 -23.65
N MET A 101 -30.44 23.59 -23.84
CA MET A 101 -31.17 24.86 -23.85
C MET A 101 -30.76 25.71 -25.06
N CYS A 102 -31.62 26.65 -25.45
CA CYS A 102 -31.37 27.54 -26.58
C CYS A 102 -31.06 28.96 -26.09
N LEU A 103 -29.92 29.52 -26.53
CA LEU A 103 -29.59 30.93 -26.27
C LEU A 103 -30.60 31.83 -26.98
N ASP A 104 -31.16 32.79 -26.23
CA ASP A 104 -32.17 33.75 -26.70
C ASP A 104 -33.40 33.11 -27.38
N GLY A 105 -33.66 31.84 -27.06
CA GLY A 105 -34.73 31.05 -27.67
C GLY A 105 -34.42 30.51 -29.07
N ASN A 106 -33.22 30.73 -29.62
CA ASN A 106 -32.88 30.31 -30.98
C ASN A 106 -32.41 28.83 -31.03
N PRO A 107 -33.14 27.94 -31.73
CA PRO A 107 -32.82 26.52 -31.83
C PRO A 107 -31.49 26.18 -32.53
N GLN A 108 -30.89 27.15 -33.24
CA GLN A 108 -29.60 27.00 -33.90
C GLN A 108 -28.41 27.28 -32.96
N THR A 109 -28.65 27.94 -31.82
CA THR A 109 -27.62 28.29 -30.83
C THR A 109 -27.90 27.55 -29.52
N ARG A 110 -27.35 26.35 -29.41
CA ARG A 110 -27.63 25.43 -28.30
C ARG A 110 -26.51 25.44 -27.27
N ILE A 111 -26.88 25.20 -26.01
CA ILE A 111 -25.97 24.97 -24.89
C ILE A 111 -26.35 23.66 -24.22
N TRP A 112 -25.36 22.89 -23.78
CA TRP A 112 -25.55 21.78 -22.87
C TRP A 112 -24.94 22.08 -21.50
N ILE A 113 -25.67 21.79 -20.41
CA ILE A 113 -25.29 22.18 -19.03
C ILE A 113 -25.02 21.00 -18.10
N GLY A 114 -25.47 19.80 -18.48
CA GLY A 114 -25.32 18.60 -17.66
C GLY A 114 -25.87 17.37 -18.35
N CYS A 115 -25.64 16.21 -17.73
CA CYS A 115 -26.13 14.93 -18.22
C CYS A 115 -27.10 14.31 -17.21
N LEU A 116 -28.09 13.60 -17.72
CA LEU A 116 -28.93 12.73 -16.92
C LEU A 116 -28.34 11.33 -16.93
N HIS A 117 -28.26 10.71 -15.76
CA HIS A 117 -27.96 9.29 -15.69
C HIS A 117 -29.20 8.50 -16.12
N THR A 118 -28.99 7.49 -16.95
CA THR A 118 -30.01 6.49 -17.25
C THR A 118 -30.41 5.80 -15.95
N SER A 119 -31.70 5.53 -15.77
CA SER A 119 -32.23 4.79 -14.64
C SER A 119 -31.38 3.55 -14.38
N LEU A 120 -30.99 3.38 -13.13
CA LEU A 120 -30.31 2.18 -12.64
C LEU A 120 -28.94 1.89 -13.29
N ALA A 121 -28.27 2.84 -13.96
CA ALA A 121 -26.88 2.65 -14.42
C ALA A 121 -25.82 3.08 -13.38
N THR A 122 -26.23 3.89 -12.39
CA THR A 122 -25.33 4.51 -11.39
C THR A 122 -24.72 3.53 -10.41
N HIS A 123 -25.28 2.32 -10.27
CA HIS A 123 -24.75 1.29 -9.37
C HIS A 123 -23.37 0.79 -9.79
N THR A 124 -22.90 1.10 -11.00
CA THR A 124 -21.53 0.81 -11.42
C THR A 124 -20.51 1.86 -10.94
N MET A 125 -20.94 2.97 -10.34
CA MET A 125 -20.02 3.94 -9.76
C MET A 125 -19.72 3.60 -8.28
N PRO A 126 -18.46 3.70 -7.81
CA PRO A 126 -17.31 4.28 -8.53
C PRO A 126 -16.51 3.33 -9.44
N HIS A 127 -16.45 2.03 -9.13
CA HIS A 127 -15.50 1.09 -9.76
C HIS A 127 -16.14 -0.21 -10.26
N GLY A 128 -17.43 -0.21 -10.53
CA GLY A 128 -18.26 -1.38 -10.74
C GLY A 128 -18.95 -1.85 -9.47
N ARG A 129 -19.82 -2.84 -9.61
CA ARG A 129 -20.50 -3.47 -8.49
C ARG A 129 -19.60 -4.48 -7.82
N PHE A 130 -19.65 -4.52 -6.49
CA PHE A 130 -19.12 -5.62 -5.69
C PHE A 130 -20.28 -6.32 -5.02
N SER A 131 -20.41 -7.63 -5.24
CA SER A 131 -21.48 -8.44 -4.70
C SER A 131 -21.00 -9.21 -3.48
N TYR A 132 -21.78 -9.18 -2.41
CA TYR A 132 -21.55 -9.89 -1.16
C TYR A 132 -22.55 -11.05 -1.04
N LYS A 133 -22.21 -12.10 -0.28
CA LYS A 133 -23.09 -13.28 -0.08
C LYS A 133 -24.46 -12.91 0.52
N THR A 134 -24.47 -11.83 1.30
CA THR A 134 -25.67 -11.24 1.89
C THR A 134 -26.68 -10.80 0.84
N ASN A 135 -26.20 -10.36 -0.32
CA ASN A 135 -27.01 -9.80 -1.41
C ASN A 135 -27.19 -10.84 -2.53
N ASN A 136 -26.27 -11.80 -2.66
CA ASN A 136 -26.36 -12.95 -3.55
C ASN A 136 -26.16 -14.26 -2.78
N LYS A 137 -27.25 -14.95 -2.45
CA LYS A 137 -27.19 -16.24 -1.71
C LYS A 137 -26.55 -17.36 -2.52
N ASP A 138 -26.46 -17.21 -3.84
CA ASP A 138 -25.91 -18.22 -4.76
C ASP A 138 -24.38 -18.10 -4.91
N LEU A 139 -23.75 -17.07 -4.33
CA LEU A 139 -22.29 -16.93 -4.34
C LEU A 139 -21.61 -17.90 -3.34
N PRO A 140 -20.51 -18.58 -3.74
CA PRO A 140 -19.68 -19.36 -2.83
C PRO A 140 -19.13 -18.52 -1.67
N GLU A 141 -19.04 -19.11 -0.48
CA GLU A 141 -18.63 -18.40 0.74
C GLU A 141 -17.19 -17.90 0.69
N ASP A 142 -16.32 -18.64 0.02
CA ASP A 142 -14.90 -18.37 -0.18
C ASP A 142 -14.61 -17.35 -1.29
N GLU A 143 -15.65 -16.88 -1.99
CA GLU A 143 -15.51 -15.96 -3.12
C GLU A 143 -16.06 -14.56 -2.85
N THR A 144 -16.51 -14.24 -1.62
CA THR A 144 -17.11 -12.92 -1.33
C THR A 144 -16.15 -11.93 -0.64
N PRO A 145 -16.18 -10.62 -0.99
CA PRO A 145 -16.94 -10.03 -2.10
C PRO A 145 -16.43 -10.47 -3.50
N VAL A 146 -17.32 -10.50 -4.50
CA VAL A 146 -16.98 -10.70 -5.91
C VAL A 146 -17.11 -9.36 -6.64
N GLY A 147 -16.12 -8.99 -7.43
CA GLY A 147 -16.20 -7.82 -8.30
C GLY A 147 -14.85 -7.31 -8.76
N PRO A 148 -14.83 -6.22 -9.53
CA PRO A 148 -16.00 -5.49 -9.98
C PRO A 148 -16.71 -6.13 -11.16
N ILE A 149 -18.05 -6.02 -11.15
CA ILE A 149 -18.94 -6.45 -12.24
C ILE A 149 -19.73 -5.26 -12.80
N SER A 150 -20.08 -5.36 -14.08
CA SER A 150 -20.91 -4.41 -14.80
C SER A 150 -22.41 -4.69 -14.57
N THR A 151 -23.27 -3.82 -15.10
CA THR A 151 -24.72 -4.00 -15.09
C THR A 151 -25.17 -5.31 -15.74
N PHE A 152 -24.43 -5.81 -16.73
CA PHE A 152 -24.73 -7.08 -17.41
C PHE A 152 -24.13 -8.31 -16.73
N GLU A 153 -23.77 -8.23 -15.45
CA GLU A 153 -23.11 -9.31 -14.68
C GLU A 153 -21.76 -9.77 -15.27
N LEU A 154 -21.13 -8.95 -16.11
CA LEU A 154 -19.81 -9.23 -16.67
C LEU A 154 -18.69 -8.60 -15.85
N ASN A 155 -17.58 -9.32 -15.68
CA ASN A 155 -16.38 -8.79 -15.03
C ASN A 155 -15.84 -7.55 -15.75
N ILE A 156 -15.48 -6.52 -14.97
CA ILE A 156 -14.83 -5.33 -15.51
C ILE A 156 -13.33 -5.57 -15.54
N GLU A 157 -12.81 -5.91 -16.72
CA GLU A 157 -11.39 -6.19 -16.94
C GLU A 157 -10.60 -4.93 -17.38
N PRO A 158 -9.31 -4.81 -17.02
CA PRO A 158 -8.49 -5.79 -16.27
C PRO A 158 -8.60 -5.66 -14.74
N LEU A 159 -9.47 -4.78 -14.24
CA LEU A 159 -9.57 -4.47 -12.81
C LEU A 159 -9.91 -5.71 -11.98
N HIS A 160 -10.88 -6.51 -12.44
CA HIS A 160 -11.27 -7.77 -11.81
C HIS A 160 -10.10 -8.74 -11.67
N THR A 161 -9.41 -9.05 -12.77
CA THR A 161 -8.25 -9.97 -12.75
C THR A 161 -7.11 -9.42 -11.89
N ASN A 162 -6.85 -8.11 -11.94
CA ASN A 162 -5.78 -7.49 -11.17
C ASN A 162 -6.06 -7.53 -9.65
N LEU A 163 -7.27 -7.20 -9.23
CA LEU A 163 -7.69 -7.29 -7.84
C LEU A 163 -7.63 -8.74 -7.32
N ARG A 164 -8.04 -9.71 -8.15
CA ARG A 164 -7.92 -11.13 -7.80
C ARG A 164 -6.46 -11.56 -7.66
N THR A 165 -5.58 -11.05 -8.52
CA THR A 165 -4.13 -11.30 -8.44
C THR A 165 -3.55 -10.67 -7.18
N ALA A 166 -4.01 -9.47 -6.82
CA ALA A 166 -3.57 -8.76 -5.62
C ALA A 166 -4.03 -9.45 -4.34
N PHE A 167 -5.31 -9.81 -4.19
CA PHE A 167 -5.86 -10.23 -2.90
C PHE A 167 -6.17 -11.72 -2.80
N GLY A 168 -5.98 -12.48 -3.88
CA GLY A 168 -6.22 -13.93 -3.90
C GLY A 168 -7.68 -14.30 -3.63
N LYS A 169 -7.89 -15.59 -3.31
CA LYS A 169 -9.17 -16.10 -2.80
C LYS A 169 -9.19 -16.01 -1.28
N ALA A 170 -10.39 -15.99 -0.69
CA ALA A 170 -10.51 -16.00 0.75
C ALA A 170 -9.97 -17.33 1.34
N PRO A 171 -9.17 -17.28 2.42
CA PRO A 171 -8.61 -18.49 2.99
C PRO A 171 -9.67 -19.29 3.78
N SER A 172 -10.19 -20.36 3.17
CA SER A 172 -10.99 -21.43 3.81
C SER A 172 -12.40 -21.03 4.29
N GLY A 173 -13.20 -20.41 3.43
CA GLY A 173 -14.64 -20.18 3.70
C GLY A 173 -14.96 -19.03 4.66
N ASP A 174 -13.97 -18.20 4.99
CA ASP A 174 -14.16 -16.91 5.66
C ASP A 174 -14.20 -15.78 4.61
N GLU A 175 -14.72 -14.59 4.96
CA GLU A 175 -14.65 -13.40 4.08
C GLU A 175 -13.20 -12.94 3.89
N ASN A 176 -12.84 -12.49 2.68
CA ASN A 176 -11.52 -11.92 2.41
C ASN A 176 -11.46 -10.47 2.91
N PHE A 177 -11.12 -10.28 4.19
CA PHE A 177 -11.05 -8.96 4.83
C PHE A 177 -10.08 -7.99 4.13
N GLU A 178 -8.96 -8.50 3.61
CA GLU A 178 -8.00 -7.65 2.89
C GLU A 178 -8.60 -7.19 1.56
N PHE A 179 -9.25 -8.09 0.82
CA PHE A 179 -9.97 -7.70 -0.39
C PHE A 179 -11.13 -6.74 -0.10
N GLN A 180 -11.90 -6.95 0.98
CA GLN A 180 -13.00 -6.07 1.34
C GLN A 180 -12.52 -4.66 1.68
N SER A 181 -11.47 -4.54 2.47
CA SER A 181 -10.99 -3.26 2.98
C SER A 181 -10.11 -2.51 1.97
N ARG A 182 -9.34 -3.21 1.12
CA ARG A 182 -8.42 -2.58 0.14
C ARG A 182 -8.92 -2.66 -1.30
N GLY A 183 -9.72 -3.67 -1.66
CA GLY A 183 -10.13 -3.93 -3.04
C GLY A 183 -11.57 -3.52 -3.36
N ALA A 184 -12.54 -4.00 -2.60
CA ALA A 184 -13.96 -3.77 -2.85
C ALA A 184 -14.36 -2.33 -2.50
N ASP A 185 -15.25 -1.75 -3.29
CA ASP A 185 -15.97 -0.52 -2.99
C ASP A 185 -17.44 -0.80 -2.83
N PHE A 186 -18.09 0.07 -2.08
CA PHE A 186 -19.52 0.16 -2.12
C PHE A 186 -19.96 1.14 -3.20
N GLN A 187 -21.15 0.92 -3.71
CA GLN A 187 -21.70 1.66 -4.84
C GLN A 187 -22.38 2.94 -4.38
N VAL A 188 -22.54 3.90 -5.29
CA VAL A 188 -23.27 5.16 -5.03
C VAL A 188 -24.79 5.00 -5.02
N SER A 189 -25.32 3.88 -5.51
CA SER A 189 -26.75 3.61 -5.55
C SER A 189 -27.02 2.12 -5.39
N GLY A 190 -28.06 1.81 -4.63
CA GLY A 190 -28.44 0.43 -4.37
C GLY A 190 -29.30 -0.15 -5.48
N LEU A 191 -28.94 -1.37 -5.88
CA LEU A 191 -29.77 -2.24 -6.69
C LEU A 191 -29.68 -3.65 -6.11
N GLY A 192 -30.84 -4.19 -5.70
CA GLY A 192 -30.93 -5.61 -5.42
C GLY A 192 -30.59 -6.40 -6.69
N LEU A 193 -29.85 -7.50 -6.57
CA LEU A 193 -29.39 -8.28 -7.74
C LEU A 193 -30.55 -8.82 -8.58
N ASN A 194 -31.71 -9.04 -7.96
CA ASN A 194 -32.94 -9.47 -8.65
C ASN A 194 -33.57 -8.38 -9.53
N GLN A 195 -33.02 -7.16 -9.53
CA GLN A 195 -33.53 -5.99 -10.25
C GLN A 195 -32.44 -5.33 -11.12
N ALA A 196 -31.32 -6.03 -11.37
CA ALA A 196 -30.25 -5.52 -12.21
C ALA A 196 -30.70 -5.22 -13.65
N ASP A 197 -31.72 -5.96 -14.14
CA ASP A 197 -32.33 -5.81 -15.46
C ASP A 197 -33.62 -4.97 -15.46
N ASP A 198 -34.10 -4.53 -14.29
CA ASP A 198 -35.34 -3.76 -14.21
C ASP A 198 -35.11 -2.30 -14.61
N THR A 199 -36.12 -1.66 -15.20
CA THR A 199 -36.10 -0.21 -15.48
C THR A 199 -36.70 0.62 -14.35
N THR A 200 -37.32 -0.04 -13.37
CA THR A 200 -38.03 0.54 -12.23
C THR A 200 -37.86 -0.36 -11.01
N SER A 201 -37.42 0.21 -9.88
CA SER A 201 -37.34 -0.54 -8.62
C SER A 201 -38.75 -0.88 -8.13
N LEU A 202 -38.99 -2.16 -7.82
CA LEU A 202 -40.19 -2.65 -7.12
C LEU A 202 -39.95 -2.80 -5.61
N VAL A 203 -38.78 -2.38 -5.12
CA VAL A 203 -38.46 -2.37 -3.69
C VAL A 203 -39.23 -1.23 -3.05
N GLU A 204 -39.93 -1.48 -1.94
CA GLU A 204 -40.40 -0.38 -1.09
C GLU A 204 -39.21 0.51 -0.75
N ASP A 205 -39.42 1.83 -0.62
CA ASP A 205 -38.41 2.89 -0.43
C ASP A 205 -37.45 2.63 0.78
N ASP A 206 -37.70 1.55 1.54
CA ASP A 206 -37.16 1.20 2.85
C ASP A 206 -36.64 -0.21 3.05
N GLN A 207 -36.59 -1.08 2.03
CA GLN A 207 -36.15 -2.44 2.29
C GLN A 207 -34.66 -2.45 2.66
N ASP A 208 -34.42 -2.71 3.94
CA ASP A 208 -33.13 -2.94 4.55
C ASP A 208 -32.49 -4.20 3.95
N GLU A 209 -31.52 -4.06 3.04
CA GLU A 209 -30.58 -5.17 2.78
C GLU A 209 -29.66 -5.33 3.99
N LYS A 210 -29.99 -6.34 4.81
CA LYS A 210 -29.21 -6.77 5.97
C LYS A 210 -27.89 -7.40 5.50
N VAL A 211 -26.76 -6.70 5.67
CA VAL A 211 -25.42 -7.29 5.51
C VAL A 211 -24.94 -7.77 6.88
N SER A 212 -24.91 -9.07 7.16
CA SER A 212 -24.27 -9.53 8.40
C SER A 212 -22.77 -9.21 8.34
N GLY A 213 -22.28 -8.35 9.24
CA GLY A 213 -20.85 -8.10 9.41
C GLY A 213 -20.28 -9.08 10.43
N SER A 214 -19.17 -9.75 10.09
CA SER A 214 -18.55 -10.78 10.93
C SER A 214 -17.77 -10.25 12.16
N LEU A 215 -18.36 -9.36 12.96
CA LEU A 215 -17.88 -9.12 14.34
C LEU A 215 -18.71 -9.88 15.38
N SER A 216 -19.90 -10.36 15.01
CA SER A 216 -20.74 -11.24 15.81
C SER A 216 -21.91 -11.72 14.97
N LYS A 217 -22.43 -12.95 15.17
CA LYS A 217 -23.70 -13.41 14.57
C LYS A 217 -24.90 -12.53 14.95
N THR A 218 -24.71 -11.56 15.84
CA THR A 218 -25.68 -10.56 16.28
C THR A 218 -25.54 -9.20 15.59
N ASP A 219 -24.43 -8.91 14.89
CA ASP A 219 -24.19 -7.64 14.20
C ASP A 219 -24.61 -7.70 12.72
N VAL A 220 -25.90 -7.48 12.51
CA VAL A 220 -26.46 -7.28 11.18
C VAL A 220 -26.16 -5.83 10.75
N LYS A 221 -25.08 -5.60 10.00
CA LYS A 221 -24.81 -4.33 9.30
C LYS A 221 -25.80 -4.16 8.13
N THR A 222 -26.93 -3.49 8.28
CA THR A 222 -27.76 -3.13 7.11
C THR A 222 -26.97 -2.25 6.13
N SER A 223 -26.55 -2.78 4.97
CA SER A 223 -25.87 -2.00 3.93
C SER A 223 -26.86 -1.74 2.80
N ARG A 224 -27.38 -0.51 2.71
CA ARG A 224 -28.30 -0.11 1.65
C ARG A 224 -27.54 0.40 0.42
N GLN A 225 -26.41 -0.25 0.10
CA GLN A 225 -25.60 -0.07 -1.11
C GLN A 225 -25.46 1.41 -1.55
N GLY A 226 -24.92 2.25 -0.66
CA GLY A 226 -24.69 3.68 -0.90
C GLY A 226 -25.59 4.58 -0.06
N TYR A 227 -26.81 4.14 0.27
CA TYR A 227 -27.70 4.85 1.19
C TYR A 227 -27.54 4.33 2.62
N GLN A 228 -27.57 5.21 3.61
CA GLN A 228 -27.65 4.87 5.03
C GLN A 228 -28.41 5.94 5.79
N THR A 229 -28.79 5.66 7.03
CA THR A 229 -29.36 6.69 7.91
C THR A 229 -28.44 7.91 7.93
N SER A 230 -29.02 9.08 7.65
CA SER A 230 -28.32 10.35 7.59
C SER A 230 -27.46 10.57 8.83
N ARG A 231 -26.16 10.85 8.64
CA ARG A 231 -25.27 11.25 9.74
C ARG A 231 -25.50 12.70 10.17
N ILE A 232 -26.00 13.53 9.26
CA ILE A 232 -26.21 14.97 9.49
C ILE A 232 -27.53 15.19 10.24
N ALA A 233 -28.55 14.40 9.90
CA ALA A 233 -29.88 14.50 10.49
C ALA A 233 -30.48 13.11 10.78
N PRO A 234 -29.89 12.33 11.71
CA PRO A 234 -30.33 10.96 12.03
C PRO A 234 -31.72 10.92 12.68
N ASP A 235 -32.07 11.98 13.42
CA ASP A 235 -33.33 12.07 14.17
C ASP A 235 -34.48 12.67 13.34
N GLN A 236 -34.24 12.99 12.06
CA GLN A 236 -35.29 13.43 11.16
C GLN A 236 -35.98 12.21 10.54
N PHE A 237 -37.30 12.29 10.42
CA PHE A 237 -38.14 11.21 9.92
C PHE A 237 -38.85 11.66 8.66
N ALA A 238 -38.67 10.92 7.56
CA ALA A 238 -39.54 11.06 6.40
C ALA A 238 -40.88 10.35 6.68
N SER A 239 -41.98 10.98 6.28
CA SER A 239 -43.35 10.56 6.63
C SER A 239 -43.77 9.23 6.00
N ILE A 240 -43.09 8.81 4.93
CA ILE A 240 -43.36 7.58 4.20
C ILE A 240 -42.49 6.43 4.74
N THR A 241 -41.23 6.73 5.04
CA THR A 241 -40.19 5.73 5.31
C THR A 241 -39.86 5.52 6.78
N GLY A 242 -40.20 6.49 7.63
CA GLY A 242 -39.87 6.47 9.04
C GLY A 242 -38.36 6.52 9.32
N ARG A 243 -37.51 6.83 8.33
CA ARG A 243 -36.07 7.07 8.48
C ARG A 243 -35.59 8.08 7.45
N ASN A 244 -34.64 8.94 7.82
CA ASN A 244 -33.94 9.81 6.89
C ASN A 244 -32.70 9.11 6.34
N LEU A 245 -32.66 8.84 5.03
CA LEU A 245 -31.56 8.14 4.37
C LEU A 245 -30.84 9.07 3.41
N ASP A 246 -29.52 9.11 3.52
CA ASP A 246 -28.66 9.88 2.63
C ASP A 246 -27.72 8.97 1.85
N ASN A 247 -27.32 9.43 0.67
CA ASN A 247 -26.18 8.84 -0.03
C ASN A 247 -24.88 9.18 0.70
N THR A 248 -24.12 8.16 1.06
CA THR A 248 -22.86 8.24 1.81
C THR A 248 -21.63 8.10 0.93
N VAL A 249 -21.82 7.81 -0.37
CA VAL A 249 -20.72 7.66 -1.33
C VAL A 249 -20.79 8.78 -2.36
N THR A 250 -19.73 9.59 -2.40
CA THR A 250 -19.56 10.62 -3.42
C THR A 250 -18.41 10.20 -4.34
N SER A 251 -18.57 10.31 -5.66
CA SER A 251 -17.49 9.96 -6.58
C SER A 251 -17.49 10.78 -7.87
N ILE A 252 -16.30 10.85 -8.47
CA ILE A 252 -16.07 11.37 -9.82
C ILE A 252 -15.44 10.22 -10.60
N VAL A 253 -16.12 9.78 -11.66
CA VAL A 253 -15.73 8.60 -12.44
C VAL A 253 -15.58 8.99 -13.91
N SER A 254 -14.42 8.68 -14.48
CA SER A 254 -14.25 8.76 -15.93
C SER A 254 -14.95 7.58 -16.62
N PRO A 255 -15.35 7.68 -17.90
CA PRO A 255 -15.96 6.55 -18.62
C PRO A 255 -15.09 5.29 -18.71
N GLY A 256 -13.78 5.45 -18.50
CA GLY A 256 -12.84 4.33 -18.41
C GLY A 256 -12.66 3.77 -17.00
N PHE A 257 -13.38 4.22 -15.96
CA PHE A 257 -13.23 3.79 -14.55
C PHE A 257 -11.99 4.27 -13.78
N HIS A 258 -11.28 5.33 -14.22
CA HIS A 258 -10.53 6.13 -13.23
C HIS A 258 -11.53 6.82 -12.32
N ALA A 259 -11.39 6.68 -11.01
CA ALA A 259 -12.25 7.38 -10.07
C ALA A 259 -11.52 7.98 -8.88
N LEU A 260 -12.16 9.03 -8.37
CA LEU A 260 -11.98 9.59 -7.04
C LEU A 260 -13.29 9.31 -6.30
N SER A 261 -13.22 8.71 -5.12
CA SER A 261 -14.40 8.36 -4.31
C SER A 261 -14.18 8.65 -2.83
N MET A 262 -15.24 9.11 -2.19
CA MET A 262 -15.36 9.30 -0.75
C MET A 262 -16.51 8.44 -0.25
N ASP A 263 -16.35 7.85 0.92
CA ASP A 263 -17.36 7.07 1.61
C ASP A 263 -17.36 7.49 3.08
N ASP A 264 -18.50 7.92 3.59
CA ASP A 264 -18.66 8.45 4.95
C ASP A 264 -19.23 7.41 5.93
N ARG A 265 -19.36 6.15 5.54
CA ARG A 265 -19.89 5.10 6.43
C ARG A 265 -18.89 4.68 7.47
N GLN A 266 -19.33 4.41 8.70
CA GLN A 266 -18.44 4.02 9.78
C GLN A 266 -17.63 2.74 9.48
N GLU A 267 -18.20 1.82 8.72
CA GLU A 267 -17.56 0.57 8.29
C GLU A 267 -16.68 0.70 7.03
N ASN A 268 -16.61 1.88 6.41
CA ASN A 268 -15.80 2.11 5.21
C ASN A 268 -15.41 3.58 4.99
N CYS A 269 -15.22 4.32 6.08
CA CYS A 269 -15.00 5.76 6.10
C CYS A 269 -13.64 6.05 5.47
N ARG A 270 -13.63 6.48 4.20
CA ARG A 270 -12.38 6.60 3.46
C ARG A 270 -12.48 7.51 2.26
N PHE A 271 -11.32 8.01 1.87
CA PHE A 271 -11.07 8.60 0.57
C PHE A 271 -10.23 7.64 -0.28
N ARG A 272 -10.55 7.51 -1.56
CA ARG A 272 -9.84 6.64 -2.51
C ARG A 272 -9.67 7.33 -3.86
N ILE A 273 -8.48 7.16 -4.44
CA ILE A 273 -8.23 7.39 -5.86
C ILE A 273 -7.80 6.06 -6.45
N ARG A 274 -8.43 5.66 -7.56
CA ARG A 274 -8.05 4.44 -8.26
C ARG A 274 -8.13 4.62 -9.77
N THR A 275 -7.20 3.97 -10.45
CA THR A 275 -7.15 3.89 -11.91
C THR A 275 -8.00 2.73 -12.44
N THR A 276 -8.39 2.79 -13.72
CA THR A 276 -9.04 1.68 -14.43
C THR A 276 -8.37 0.32 -14.21
N GLY A 277 -7.04 0.30 -14.15
CA GLY A 277 -6.28 -0.94 -13.97
C GLY A 277 -6.25 -1.44 -12.53
N GLY A 278 -6.53 -0.60 -11.53
CA GLY A 278 -6.54 -0.97 -10.11
C GLY A 278 -5.41 -0.38 -9.26
N HIS A 279 -4.51 0.43 -9.82
CA HIS A 279 -3.56 1.21 -8.99
C HIS A 279 -4.34 2.15 -8.10
N GLN A 280 -3.98 2.23 -6.82
CA GLN A 280 -4.80 2.94 -5.85
C GLN A 280 -4.01 3.63 -4.75
N ILE A 281 -4.62 4.69 -4.23
CA ILE A 281 -4.29 5.37 -2.98
C ILE A 281 -5.55 5.40 -2.14
N ILE A 282 -5.42 5.03 -0.87
CA ILE A 282 -6.52 4.99 0.10
C ILE A 282 -6.08 5.73 1.36
N MET A 283 -6.96 6.59 1.87
CA MET A 283 -6.89 7.16 3.22
C MET A 283 -8.14 6.67 3.94
N ASP A 284 -7.99 5.78 4.91
CA ASP A 284 -9.05 4.95 5.48
C ASP A 284 -9.12 5.16 7.00
N ASP A 285 -10.17 5.85 7.46
CA ASP A 285 -10.42 6.11 8.88
C ASP A 285 -11.02 4.89 9.57
N THR A 286 -11.74 4.02 8.85
CA THR A 286 -12.30 2.79 9.46
C THR A 286 -11.21 1.79 9.79
N ASN A 287 -10.26 1.61 8.88
CA ASN A 287 -9.14 0.68 9.07
C ASN A 287 -7.86 1.38 9.55
N GLU A 288 -7.95 2.69 9.84
CA GLU A 288 -6.90 3.52 10.45
C GLU A 288 -5.56 3.45 9.71
N ARG A 289 -5.60 3.71 8.40
CA ARG A 289 -4.41 3.58 7.53
C ARG A 289 -4.38 4.52 6.34
N ILE A 290 -3.17 4.69 5.83
CA ILE A 290 -2.90 5.20 4.49
C ILE A 290 -2.23 4.09 3.68
N TYR A 291 -2.77 3.78 2.51
CA TYR A 291 -2.33 2.67 1.68
C TYR A 291 -2.13 3.09 0.22
N ILE A 292 -0.98 2.74 -0.35
CA ILE A 292 -0.63 3.01 -1.75
C ILE A 292 -0.22 1.69 -2.39
N SER A 293 -0.85 1.30 -3.50
CA SER A 293 -0.50 0.06 -4.17
C SER A 293 -0.60 0.05 -5.68
N THR A 294 0.17 -0.87 -6.25
CA THR A 294 0.03 -1.27 -7.64
C THR A 294 -1.17 -2.20 -7.82
N ALA A 295 -1.76 -2.19 -9.02
CA ALA A 295 -2.97 -2.93 -9.36
C ALA A 295 -2.98 -4.41 -8.95
N THR A 296 -1.84 -5.08 -9.03
CA THR A 296 -1.71 -6.51 -8.75
C THR A 296 -1.05 -6.82 -7.40
N GLY A 297 -0.87 -5.83 -6.51
CA GLY A 297 -0.27 -6.05 -5.18
C GLY A 297 1.24 -6.33 -5.16
N LYS A 298 1.94 -6.20 -6.30
CA LYS A 298 3.38 -6.49 -6.43
C LYS A 298 4.29 -5.50 -5.71
N ASN A 299 3.78 -4.31 -5.44
CA ASN A 299 4.42 -3.28 -4.64
C ASN A 299 3.34 -2.50 -3.90
N TRP A 300 3.58 -2.21 -2.62
CA TRP A 300 2.69 -1.43 -1.78
C TRP A 300 3.44 -0.78 -0.62
N ILE A 301 2.85 0.28 -0.08
CA ILE A 301 3.27 0.97 1.15
C ILE A 301 2.02 1.15 2.01
N GLU A 302 2.11 0.77 3.29
CA GLU A 302 1.05 0.97 4.28
C GLU A 302 1.61 1.70 5.51
N MET A 303 0.85 2.69 5.99
CA MET A 303 1.11 3.42 7.24
C MET A 303 -0.13 3.25 8.12
N ASP A 304 0.05 2.86 9.39
CA ASP A 304 -1.05 2.62 10.33
C ASP A 304 -1.03 3.58 11.54
N GLU A 305 -2.11 3.60 12.32
CA GLU A 305 -2.21 4.43 13.53
C GLU A 305 -1.37 3.91 14.72
N LYS A 306 -0.94 2.64 14.69
CA LYS A 306 0.03 2.12 15.68
C LYS A 306 1.46 2.65 15.44
N GLY A 307 1.69 3.36 14.34
CA GLY A 307 2.97 3.96 13.99
C GLY A 307 3.89 3.03 13.19
N ASN A 308 3.37 1.93 12.65
CA ASN A 308 4.12 1.07 11.75
C ASN A 308 4.09 1.62 10.33
N ILE A 309 5.18 1.37 9.61
CA ILE A 309 5.28 1.59 8.17
C ILE A 309 5.80 0.30 7.54
N ASP A 310 4.98 -0.30 6.69
CA ASP A 310 5.33 -1.52 5.96
C ASP A 310 5.51 -1.19 4.47
N ILE A 311 6.59 -1.72 3.89
CA ILE A 311 6.95 -1.52 2.49
C ILE A 311 7.26 -2.88 1.88
N PHE A 312 6.59 -3.22 0.79
CA PHE A 312 6.85 -4.43 0.01
C PHE A 312 7.15 -4.10 -1.45
N THR A 313 8.14 -4.79 -2.01
CA THR A 313 8.43 -4.78 -3.45
C THR A 313 8.82 -6.19 -3.92
N SER A 314 8.16 -6.71 -4.95
CA SER A 314 8.54 -7.99 -5.58
C SER A 314 9.82 -7.93 -6.41
N GLY A 315 10.26 -6.73 -6.78
CA GLY A 315 11.47 -6.48 -7.56
C GLY A 315 12.63 -5.98 -6.69
N LYS A 316 12.93 -4.69 -6.80
CA LYS A 316 14.00 -4.02 -6.05
C LYS A 316 13.48 -2.75 -5.37
N LEU A 317 13.96 -2.49 -4.16
CA LEU A 317 13.87 -1.19 -3.51
C LEU A 317 15.21 -0.47 -3.70
N SER A 318 15.18 0.77 -4.18
CA SER A 318 16.37 1.60 -4.38
C SER A 318 16.16 2.95 -3.69
N VAL A 319 17.10 3.33 -2.82
CA VAL A 319 17.07 4.58 -2.05
C VAL A 319 18.35 5.34 -2.34
N HIS A 320 18.24 6.61 -2.70
CA HIS A 320 19.36 7.49 -3.01
C HIS A 320 19.08 8.89 -2.46
N ALA A 321 20.10 9.52 -1.88
CA ALA A 321 20.09 10.92 -1.47
C ALA A 321 21.41 11.57 -1.93
N GLU A 322 21.35 12.85 -2.31
CA GLU A 322 22.55 13.64 -2.66
C GLU A 322 23.41 13.97 -1.43
N HIS A 323 22.80 13.90 -0.25
CA HIS A 323 23.44 14.11 1.05
C HIS A 323 23.33 12.83 1.87
N ASP A 324 22.68 12.88 3.02
CA ASP A 324 22.70 11.79 3.98
C ASP A 324 21.44 10.91 3.93
N ILE A 325 21.64 9.61 4.18
CA ILE A 325 20.58 8.66 4.56
C ILE A 325 20.89 8.22 5.99
N ASN A 326 19.97 8.52 6.93
CA ASN A 326 20.15 8.23 8.35
C ASN A 326 19.20 7.11 8.81
N PHE A 327 19.71 6.19 9.62
CA PHE A 327 18.92 5.15 10.29
C PHE A 327 19.18 5.21 11.80
N THR A 328 18.13 5.41 12.59
CA THR A 328 18.18 5.45 14.05
C THR A 328 17.06 4.59 14.61
N SER A 329 17.36 3.73 15.60
CA SER A 329 16.38 2.92 16.31
C SER A 329 16.82 2.74 17.76
N GLU A 330 15.88 2.92 18.71
CA GLU A 330 16.14 2.70 20.14
C GLU A 330 16.34 1.23 20.51
N ARG A 331 15.80 0.31 19.70
CA ARG A 331 15.86 -1.13 19.98
C ARG A 331 16.86 -1.86 19.10
N SER A 332 16.65 -1.87 17.79
CA SER A 332 17.50 -2.63 16.87
C SER A 332 17.29 -2.25 15.42
N ILE A 333 18.36 -2.26 14.64
CA ILE A 333 18.31 -2.30 13.17
C ILE A 333 18.73 -3.71 12.75
N ARG A 334 17.88 -4.40 11.98
CA ARG A 334 18.12 -5.76 11.47
C ARG A 334 18.25 -5.72 9.95
N MET A 335 19.32 -6.30 9.41
CA MET A 335 19.58 -6.36 7.97
C MET A 335 19.85 -7.81 7.56
N TYR A 336 19.14 -8.30 6.56
CA TYR A 336 19.28 -9.67 6.07
C TYR A 336 19.28 -9.68 4.53
N GLY A 337 20.27 -10.37 3.95
CA GLY A 337 20.35 -10.62 2.52
C GLY A 337 20.73 -12.06 2.26
N LYS A 338 19.86 -12.82 1.58
CA LYS A 338 20.09 -14.25 1.29
C LYS A 338 21.35 -14.50 0.46
N ALA A 339 21.65 -13.62 -0.50
CA ALA A 339 22.84 -13.71 -1.33
C ALA A 339 24.07 -13.03 -0.71
N GLY A 340 23.85 -12.01 0.12
CA GLY A 340 24.90 -11.24 0.77
C GLY A 340 24.48 -9.81 1.12
N ILE A 341 25.32 -9.14 1.89
CA ILE A 341 25.24 -7.71 2.21
C ILE A 341 26.56 -7.09 1.76
N HIS A 342 26.50 -6.10 0.87
CA HIS A 342 27.69 -5.41 0.34
C HIS A 342 27.73 -3.97 0.88
N LEU A 343 28.85 -3.60 1.51
CA LEU A 343 29.08 -2.25 2.02
C LEU A 343 30.36 -1.70 1.39
N LYS A 344 30.27 -0.54 0.74
CA LYS A 344 31.41 0.16 0.14
C LYS A 344 31.38 1.63 0.55
N SER A 345 32.56 2.14 0.91
CA SER A 345 32.82 3.56 1.13
C SER A 345 34.18 3.88 0.53
N ASP A 346 34.31 5.01 -0.16
CA ASP A 346 35.58 5.44 -0.77
C ASP A 346 36.55 6.06 0.26
N GLN A 347 36.05 6.40 1.46
CA GLN A 347 36.86 6.99 2.53
C GLN A 347 36.96 6.05 3.73
N GLU A 348 35.86 5.83 4.45
CA GLU A 348 35.88 5.04 5.68
C GLU A 348 34.55 4.34 5.97
N VAL A 349 34.65 3.25 6.74
CA VAL A 349 33.53 2.58 7.41
C VAL A 349 33.90 2.50 8.89
N ARG A 350 33.07 3.10 9.76
CA ARG A 350 33.28 3.09 11.22
C ARG A 350 32.21 2.24 11.91
N VAL A 351 32.64 1.29 12.73
CA VAL A 351 31.75 0.45 13.54
C VAL A 351 32.17 0.55 15.00
N LYS A 352 31.23 0.89 15.88
CA LYS A 352 31.47 1.02 17.32
C LYS A 352 30.29 0.41 18.08
N ALA A 353 30.59 -0.47 19.02
CA ALA A 353 29.63 -0.95 20.02
C ALA A 353 30.18 -0.68 21.42
N LYS A 354 29.28 -0.47 22.40
CA LYS A 354 29.67 -0.28 23.81
C LYS A 354 30.10 -1.59 24.47
N ASN A 355 29.44 -2.70 24.09
CA ASN A 355 29.66 -4.00 24.70
C ASN A 355 30.55 -4.87 23.79
N ASP A 356 30.01 -5.33 22.65
CA ASP A 356 30.68 -6.28 21.78
C ASP A 356 30.37 -6.03 20.29
N ILE A 357 31.34 -6.40 19.45
CA ILE A 357 31.16 -6.60 18.01
C ILE A 357 31.56 -8.05 17.75
N SER A 358 30.66 -8.85 17.18
CA SER A 358 30.87 -10.28 16.92
C SER A 358 30.78 -10.56 15.42
N PHE A 359 31.74 -11.31 14.88
CA PHE A 359 31.73 -11.80 13.51
C PHE A 359 31.78 -13.33 13.52
N LYS A 360 30.81 -13.98 12.89
CA LYS A 360 30.75 -15.43 12.71
C LYS A 360 30.64 -15.74 11.21
N THR A 361 31.38 -16.74 10.77
CA THR A 361 31.35 -17.26 9.40
C THR A 361 31.60 -18.76 9.45
N ASP A 362 30.85 -19.53 8.67
CA ASP A 362 31.03 -20.98 8.58
C ASP A 362 32.23 -21.38 7.70
N ALA A 363 32.67 -20.48 6.80
CA ALA A 363 33.77 -20.77 5.87
C ALA A 363 35.06 -20.02 6.25
N ALA A 364 35.17 -18.72 5.95
CA ALA A 364 36.40 -17.97 6.17
C ALA A 364 36.11 -16.50 6.47
N PHE A 365 36.82 -15.96 7.47
CA PHE A 365 36.93 -14.52 7.69
C PHE A 365 38.21 -14.03 7.01
N ARG A 366 38.07 -13.15 6.02
CA ARG A 366 39.21 -12.59 5.26
C ARG A 366 39.35 -11.11 5.56
N VAL A 367 40.56 -10.69 5.91
CA VAL A 367 40.93 -9.28 6.11
C VAL A 367 42.14 -8.99 5.24
N GLU A 368 41.98 -8.04 4.33
CA GLU A 368 43.05 -7.55 3.47
C GLU A 368 43.18 -6.05 3.68
N ALA A 369 44.42 -5.59 3.92
CA ALA A 369 44.73 -4.17 4.03
C ALA A 369 46.03 -3.88 3.27
N GLY A 370 46.00 -2.89 2.38
CA GLY A 370 47.18 -2.51 1.59
C GLY A 370 48.31 -1.89 2.42
N ASN A 371 47.99 -1.33 3.59
CA ASN A 371 48.97 -0.74 4.50
C ASN A 371 49.13 -1.58 5.77
N ASN A 372 48.16 -1.51 6.69
CA ASN A 372 48.27 -2.13 8.01
C ASN A 372 46.94 -2.74 8.46
N VAL A 373 47.02 -3.86 9.20
CA VAL A 373 45.96 -4.34 10.08
C VAL A 373 46.44 -4.11 11.52
N LEU A 374 45.67 -3.34 12.30
CA LEU A 374 46.00 -3.01 13.70
C LEU A 374 44.97 -3.67 14.63
N VAL A 375 45.44 -4.51 15.55
CA VAL A 375 44.62 -5.10 16.61
C VAL A 375 45.22 -4.69 17.95
N SER A 376 44.44 -3.94 18.73
CA SER A 376 44.84 -3.45 20.05
C SER A 376 43.77 -3.81 21.07
N SER A 377 44.20 -4.42 22.18
CA SER A 377 43.34 -4.77 23.31
C SER A 377 43.99 -4.31 24.60
N ALA A 378 43.20 -3.76 25.53
CA ALA A 378 43.71 -3.32 26.83
C ALA A 378 44.05 -4.48 27.77
N LYS A 379 43.51 -5.68 27.50
CA LYS A 379 43.74 -6.89 28.29
C LYS A 379 44.38 -7.96 27.42
N ASP A 380 43.55 -8.68 26.67
CA ASP A 380 43.97 -9.89 25.97
C ASP A 380 43.57 -9.86 24.50
N VAL A 381 44.39 -10.52 23.67
CA VAL A 381 44.04 -10.97 22.32
C VAL A 381 44.20 -12.48 22.30
N HIS A 382 43.10 -13.21 22.12
CA HIS A 382 43.11 -14.67 22.03
C HIS A 382 42.93 -15.09 20.58
N ILE A 383 43.88 -15.87 20.06
CA ILE A 383 43.80 -16.48 18.73
C ILE A 383 43.94 -17.98 18.92
N LYS A 384 42.96 -18.73 18.42
CA LYS A 384 42.93 -20.19 18.48
C LYS A 384 42.66 -20.70 17.08
N ALA A 385 43.44 -21.68 16.64
CA ALA A 385 43.23 -22.39 15.40
C ALA A 385 43.41 -23.89 15.67
N ALA A 386 42.70 -24.73 14.91
CA ALA A 386 42.86 -26.18 15.00
C ALA A 386 44.13 -26.67 14.31
N ASP A 387 44.53 -25.97 13.24
CA ASP A 387 45.73 -26.23 12.46
C ASP A 387 46.73 -25.06 12.72
N ASP A 388 47.03 -24.22 11.73
CA ASP A 388 47.99 -23.13 11.89
C ASP A 388 47.37 -21.82 12.41
N ILE A 389 48.04 -21.18 13.36
CA ILE A 389 47.68 -19.84 13.87
C ILE A 389 48.30 -18.71 13.01
N LEU A 390 49.54 -18.89 12.57
CA LEU A 390 50.31 -17.87 11.84
C LEU A 390 51.28 -18.54 10.86
N GLU A 391 50.97 -18.43 9.57
CA GLU A 391 51.92 -18.64 8.48
C GLU A 391 52.30 -17.26 7.91
N THR A 392 53.58 -17.01 7.65
CA THR A 392 54.02 -15.67 7.26
C THR A 392 55.22 -15.67 6.32
N THR A 393 55.14 -14.87 5.25
CA THR A 393 56.21 -14.71 4.25
C THR A 393 56.79 -13.28 4.34
N LEU A 394 57.32 -12.93 5.51
CA LEU A 394 57.78 -11.57 5.79
C LEU A 394 59.16 -11.31 5.19
N ARG A 395 59.32 -10.12 4.59
CA ARG A 395 60.66 -9.53 4.36
C ARG A 395 61.20 -8.82 5.61
N GLY A 396 60.31 -8.35 6.47
CA GLY A 396 60.63 -7.66 7.71
C GLY A 396 60.80 -8.63 8.88
N THR A 397 60.47 -8.14 10.07
CA THR A 397 60.66 -8.85 11.34
C THR A 397 59.33 -9.15 12.01
N ILE A 398 59.21 -10.32 12.64
CA ILE A 398 58.20 -10.54 13.68
C ILE A 398 58.78 -10.01 15.00
N HIS A 399 58.12 -9.03 15.61
CA HIS A 399 58.50 -8.52 16.93
C HIS A 399 57.52 -9.02 17.99
N LEU A 400 58.00 -9.88 18.89
CA LEU A 400 57.26 -10.36 20.05
C LEU A 400 57.90 -9.78 21.31
N LYS A 401 57.19 -8.89 21.99
CA LYS A 401 57.65 -8.24 23.23
C LYS A 401 56.59 -8.40 24.31
N GLY A 402 57.04 -8.78 25.50
CA GLY A 402 56.20 -8.89 26.69
C GLY A 402 57.06 -9.26 27.90
N ASN A 403 56.49 -9.14 29.10
CA ASN A 403 57.18 -9.53 30.34
C ASN A 403 57.60 -11.01 30.32
N LYS A 404 56.83 -11.85 29.62
CA LYS A 404 57.10 -13.27 29.39
C LYS A 404 56.68 -13.65 27.98
N LEU A 405 57.57 -14.28 27.24
CA LEU A 405 57.25 -15.02 26.02
C LEU A 405 57.40 -16.51 26.32
N ARG A 406 56.38 -17.31 26.01
CA ARG A 406 56.38 -18.76 26.17
C ARG A 406 56.02 -19.40 24.85
N LEU A 407 56.88 -20.29 24.36
CA LEU A 407 56.71 -21.06 23.14
C LEU A 407 56.80 -22.54 23.54
N GLU A 408 55.74 -23.29 23.29
CA GLU A 408 55.61 -24.70 23.65
C GLU A 408 55.10 -25.46 22.43
N GLY A 409 55.84 -26.48 22.03
CA GLY A 409 55.38 -27.52 21.13
C GLY A 409 55.13 -28.79 21.94
N THR A 410 54.05 -29.50 21.64
CA THR A 410 53.77 -30.81 22.24
C THR A 410 54.78 -31.85 21.78
N THR A 411 55.14 -31.80 20.49
CA THR A 411 56.16 -32.66 19.89
C THR A 411 57.49 -31.90 19.82
N ASP A 412 57.53 -30.82 19.03
CA ASP A 412 58.74 -30.04 18.79
C ASP A 412 58.46 -28.55 18.81
N THR A 413 59.45 -27.78 19.27
CA THR A 413 59.52 -26.33 19.04
C THR A 413 60.75 -26.05 18.18
N HIS A 414 60.56 -25.78 16.88
CA HIS A 414 61.66 -25.45 15.98
C HIS A 414 61.95 -23.95 15.96
N LEU A 415 63.22 -23.57 16.20
CA LEU A 415 63.72 -22.22 16.02
C LEU A 415 64.96 -22.27 15.13
N LYS A 416 64.89 -21.68 13.94
CA LYS A 416 66.00 -21.67 12.97
C LYS A 416 66.34 -20.24 12.59
N GLY A 417 67.61 -19.87 12.77
CA GLY A 417 68.18 -18.68 12.16
C GLY A 417 68.71 -19.01 10.77
N GLY A 418 68.51 -18.11 9.78
CA GLY A 418 69.11 -18.27 8.45
C GLY A 418 70.63 -18.20 8.50
N THR A 419 71.16 -17.11 9.06
CA THR A 419 72.60 -16.94 9.33
C THR A 419 72.94 -17.35 10.76
N ASN A 420 72.27 -16.75 11.75
CA ASN A 420 72.53 -16.95 13.16
C ASN A 420 71.20 -17.12 13.92
N LEU A 421 71.20 -17.98 14.94
CA LEU A 421 70.21 -17.95 16.03
C LEU A 421 70.92 -17.38 17.27
N ILE A 422 70.42 -16.28 17.82
CA ILE A 422 71.03 -15.60 18.99
C ILE A 422 70.07 -15.68 20.18
N MET A 423 70.54 -16.23 21.30
CA MET A 423 69.80 -16.31 22.57
C MET A 423 70.59 -15.59 23.67
N GLN A 424 70.02 -14.54 24.24
CA GLN A 424 70.67 -13.73 25.29
C GLN A 424 69.75 -13.61 26.50
N GLY A 425 70.24 -14.02 27.67
CA GLY A 425 69.58 -13.81 28.96
C GLY A 425 70.28 -12.70 29.73
N GLY A 426 69.51 -11.84 30.42
CA GLY A 426 70.09 -10.75 31.22
C GLY A 426 70.91 -11.26 32.41
N THR A 427 70.47 -12.32 33.08
CA THR A 427 71.21 -12.98 34.16
C THR A 427 71.72 -14.34 33.72
N ASN A 428 70.81 -15.21 33.24
CA ASN A 428 71.13 -16.58 32.86
C ASN A 428 70.44 -16.94 31.54
N ALA A 429 71.08 -17.76 30.71
CA ALA A 429 70.45 -18.54 29.65
C ALA A 429 70.59 -20.03 30.02
N SER A 430 69.47 -20.73 30.23
CA SER A 430 69.45 -22.12 30.71
C SER A 430 68.87 -23.03 29.64
N ILE A 431 69.65 -23.98 29.15
CA ILE A 431 69.21 -25.05 28.24
C ILE A 431 69.27 -26.36 29.03
N LYS A 432 68.15 -27.06 29.17
CA LYS A 432 68.05 -28.30 29.93
C LYS A 432 67.37 -29.35 29.06
N SER A 433 68.05 -30.46 28.80
CA SER A 433 67.49 -31.64 28.14
C SER A 433 68.29 -32.88 28.56
N ALA A 434 67.75 -34.07 28.28
CA ALA A 434 68.50 -35.33 28.49
C ALA A 434 69.75 -35.41 27.57
N GLN A 435 69.68 -34.77 26.40
CA GLN A 435 70.76 -34.68 25.42
C GLN A 435 70.69 -33.31 24.72
N ILE A 436 71.81 -32.56 24.70
CA ILE A 436 71.95 -31.30 23.97
C ILE A 436 72.89 -31.55 22.79
N ASP A 437 72.34 -31.66 21.59
CA ASP A 437 73.13 -31.83 20.37
C ASP A 437 73.38 -30.47 19.69
N LEU A 438 74.65 -30.15 19.46
CA LEU A 438 75.10 -28.91 18.80
C LEU A 438 75.51 -29.14 17.33
N ASN A 439 75.05 -30.22 16.72
CA ASN A 439 75.41 -30.64 15.35
C ASN A 439 74.18 -30.77 14.43
N GLY A 440 74.38 -30.56 13.12
CA GLY A 440 73.33 -30.49 12.09
C GLY A 440 72.48 -31.77 11.93
N SER A 441 71.18 -31.58 11.73
CA SER A 441 70.09 -32.53 12.04
C SER A 441 69.53 -33.30 10.83
N ALA A 442 68.86 -34.44 11.09
CA ALA A 442 67.92 -35.10 10.19
C ALA A 442 66.65 -35.62 10.93
N VAL A 443 65.48 -35.17 10.43
CA VAL A 443 64.22 -35.88 10.11
C VAL A 443 63.16 -36.24 11.20
N VAL A 444 62.07 -35.44 11.15
CA VAL A 444 60.59 -35.72 10.97
C VAL A 444 59.71 -36.13 12.15
N ALA A 445 58.56 -35.43 12.25
CA ALA A 445 57.41 -35.70 13.13
C ALA A 445 56.04 -35.50 12.42
N GLU A 446 55.01 -36.20 12.89
CA GLU A 446 53.59 -36.10 12.49
C GLU A 446 52.70 -35.47 13.60
N SER A 447 51.46 -35.11 13.21
CA SER A 447 50.62 -34.02 13.71
C SER A 447 49.80 -34.25 15.00
N ALA A 448 49.28 -33.14 15.56
CA ALA A 448 48.44 -33.08 16.76
C ALA A 448 46.94 -32.80 16.47
N ASP A 449 46.08 -33.18 17.43
CA ASP A 449 44.62 -33.11 17.37
C ASP A 449 43.99 -31.72 17.60
N LYS A 450 42.82 -31.54 16.99
CA LYS A 450 42.08 -30.27 16.87
C LYS A 450 41.42 -29.79 18.16
N ALA A 451 41.50 -28.47 18.39
CA ALA A 451 40.81 -27.77 19.49
C ALA A 451 39.30 -27.57 19.20
N LYS A 452 38.49 -27.63 20.27
CA LYS A 452 37.04 -27.41 20.24
C LYS A 452 36.67 -25.93 20.10
N ASP A 453 35.68 -25.65 19.25
CA ASP A 453 35.22 -24.29 18.93
C ASP A 453 34.58 -23.56 20.13
N PRO A 454 34.83 -22.24 20.26
CA PRO A 454 34.11 -21.39 21.22
C PRO A 454 32.66 -21.13 20.78
N GLU A 455 31.76 -21.06 21.75
CA GLU A 455 30.34 -20.76 21.55
C GLU A 455 30.16 -19.34 20.98
N SER A 456 29.72 -19.25 19.72
CA SER A 456 29.37 -17.98 19.05
C SER A 456 27.86 -17.85 18.92
N LYS A 457 27.35 -16.64 19.22
CA LYS A 457 25.93 -16.31 19.09
C LYS A 457 25.56 -16.04 17.63
N ASP A 458 24.39 -16.53 17.21
CA ASP A 458 23.83 -16.26 15.89
C ASP A 458 23.10 -14.91 15.86
N ALA A 459 23.02 -14.29 14.68
CA ALA A 459 22.29 -13.05 14.49
C ALA A 459 20.77 -13.29 14.55
N PHE A 460 20.04 -12.35 15.14
CA PHE A 460 18.57 -12.39 15.19
C PHE A 460 17.96 -12.13 13.81
N PHE A 461 16.97 -12.93 13.43
CA PHE A 461 16.19 -12.74 12.20
C PHE A 461 15.12 -11.64 12.35
N THR A 462 14.65 -11.06 11.25
CA THR A 462 13.58 -10.04 11.26
C THR A 462 12.25 -10.64 11.71
N ASN A 463 11.53 -9.93 12.59
CA ASN A 463 10.27 -10.38 13.20
C ASN A 463 9.01 -10.05 12.38
N ARG A 464 9.09 -9.07 11.46
CA ARG A 464 8.02 -8.69 10.53
C ARG A 464 8.64 -8.46 9.15
N ILE A 465 8.11 -9.14 8.14
CA ILE A 465 8.59 -9.07 6.76
C ILE A 465 7.35 -8.95 5.87
N PRO A 466 7.00 -7.75 5.41
CA PRO A 466 5.93 -7.57 4.43
C PRO A 466 6.13 -8.45 3.20
N ASP A 467 5.05 -9.01 2.67
CA ASP A 467 5.05 -9.85 1.46
C ASP A 467 3.98 -9.37 0.46
N HIS A 468 3.86 -10.09 -0.66
CA HIS A 468 2.85 -9.86 -1.67
C HIS A 468 1.44 -9.89 -1.05
N GLU A 469 0.55 -9.04 -1.56
CA GLU A 469 -0.84 -9.08 -1.13
C GLU A 469 -1.48 -10.45 -1.43
N PRO A 470 -2.48 -10.90 -0.66
CA PRO A 470 -2.99 -10.29 0.56
C PRO A 470 -1.99 -10.47 1.72
N TRP A 471 -1.54 -9.36 2.32
CA TRP A 471 -0.76 -9.40 3.55
C TRP A 471 -1.67 -9.09 4.73
N ALA A 472 -1.82 -10.07 5.62
CA ALA A 472 -2.74 -9.99 6.75
C ALA A 472 -2.26 -8.90 7.73
N ARG A 473 -3.19 -8.05 8.17
CA ARG A 473 -2.94 -7.15 9.30
C ARG A 473 -2.49 -7.95 10.52
N SER A 474 -1.41 -7.49 11.16
CA SER A 474 -1.04 -7.96 12.49
C SER A 474 -1.64 -7.11 13.59
N ASP A 475 -2.21 -5.94 13.28
CA ASP A 475 -2.49 -4.93 14.29
C ASP A 475 -3.64 -3.99 13.86
N THR A 476 -4.63 -3.80 14.74
CA THR A 476 -5.65 -2.72 14.68
C THR A 476 -5.70 -2.01 16.02
N ARG A 477 -6.27 -0.80 16.15
CA ARG A 477 -6.35 -0.07 17.43
C ARG A 477 -7.05 -0.84 18.57
N ALA A 478 -7.96 -1.75 18.24
CA ALA A 478 -8.61 -2.63 19.22
C ALA A 478 -7.87 -3.96 19.45
N ASP A 479 -6.80 -4.21 18.68
CA ASP A 479 -5.99 -5.41 18.83
C ASP A 479 -4.97 -5.22 19.95
N ASN A 480 -5.38 -5.66 21.14
CA ASN A 480 -4.54 -5.80 22.33
C ASN A 480 -3.98 -7.24 22.45
N THR A 481 -4.14 -8.08 21.41
CA THR A 481 -3.84 -9.52 21.44
C THR A 481 -2.54 -9.88 20.74
N THR A 482 -1.95 -8.96 19.98
CA THR A 482 -0.53 -9.04 19.65
C THR A 482 0.27 -8.64 20.87
N GLU A 483 0.97 -9.64 21.42
CA GLU A 483 1.96 -9.46 22.46
C GLU A 483 2.79 -8.21 22.14
N ASP A 484 2.88 -7.32 23.12
CA ASP A 484 4.08 -6.50 23.27
C ASP A 484 5.24 -7.43 22.94
N LEU A 485 6.00 -7.17 21.88
CA LEU A 485 7.08 -8.04 21.41
C LEU A 485 8.28 -8.00 22.38
N SER A 486 7.98 -7.85 23.67
CA SER A 486 8.80 -8.15 24.83
C SER A 486 8.62 -9.64 25.14
N ASP A 487 9.74 -10.37 25.09
CA ASP A 487 9.89 -11.73 25.61
C ASP A 487 8.89 -12.78 25.09
N ASN A 488 9.21 -13.44 23.97
CA ASN A 488 8.96 -14.89 23.87
C ASN A 488 9.96 -15.61 22.95
N ASP A 489 10.30 -16.81 23.41
CA ASP A 489 11.43 -17.69 23.08
C ASP A 489 11.53 -18.06 21.58
N TYR A 490 12.65 -17.69 20.94
CA TYR A 490 12.92 -17.80 19.50
C TYR A 490 13.26 -19.23 19.02
N LYS A 491 12.59 -20.25 19.56
CA LYS A 491 12.80 -21.66 19.14
C LYS A 491 11.58 -22.34 18.52
N SER A 492 10.45 -21.67 18.31
CA SER A 492 9.35 -22.25 17.55
C SER A 492 9.47 -21.92 16.06
N VAL A 493 9.93 -22.92 15.30
CA VAL A 493 9.78 -22.99 13.85
C VAL A 493 8.29 -23.22 13.55
N GLU A 494 7.47 -22.18 13.60
CA GLU A 494 6.08 -22.22 13.09
C GLU A 494 5.55 -20.80 12.83
N VAL A 495 6.23 -20.06 11.94
CA VAL A 495 5.64 -18.87 11.32
C VAL A 495 4.68 -19.34 10.24
N GLY A 496 3.38 -19.37 10.56
CA GLY A 496 2.33 -19.62 9.59
C GLY A 496 1.20 -20.54 10.05
N LYS A 497 0.52 -20.24 11.18
CA LYS A 497 -0.84 -20.76 11.44
C LYS A 497 -1.70 -19.71 12.16
N LYS A 498 -2.86 -19.42 11.55
CA LYS A 498 -4.00 -18.69 12.12
C LYS A 498 -4.31 -19.18 13.55
N ARG A 499 -4.46 -18.28 14.52
CA ARG A 499 -5.14 -18.60 15.79
C ARG A 499 -6.57 -18.07 15.76
N ARG A 500 -7.48 -19.02 15.97
CA ARG A 500 -8.94 -18.92 16.04
C ARG A 500 -9.34 -18.20 17.33
N ILE A 501 -10.02 -17.06 17.22
CA ILE A 501 -10.68 -16.41 18.36
C ILE A 501 -11.90 -17.25 18.73
N THR A 502 -11.96 -17.71 19.99
CA THR A 502 -13.18 -18.28 20.56
C THR A 502 -13.70 -17.27 21.59
N ALA A 503 -14.86 -16.68 21.32
CA ALA A 503 -15.49 -15.72 22.20
C ALA A 503 -16.20 -16.44 23.34
N THR A 504 -15.65 -16.33 24.54
CA THR A 504 -16.39 -16.40 25.81
C THR A 504 -15.51 -15.75 26.85
N ASP A 505 -15.84 -14.52 27.23
CA ASP A 505 -15.84 -14.12 28.64
C ASP A 505 -16.79 -12.94 28.78
N GLY A 506 -17.94 -13.26 29.38
CA GLY A 506 -19.02 -12.35 29.64
C GLY A 506 -18.69 -11.38 30.76
N ILE A 507 -19.34 -10.23 30.67
CA ILE A 507 -19.47 -9.19 31.69
C ILE A 507 -19.97 -9.84 33.00
N THR A 508 -19.20 -9.70 34.08
CA THR A 508 -19.75 -9.69 35.44
C THR A 508 -19.29 -8.45 36.17
N SER A 509 -20.28 -7.68 36.61
CA SER A 509 -20.15 -6.52 37.47
C SER A 509 -19.85 -6.96 38.91
N GLU A 510 -18.69 -6.63 39.46
CA GLU A 510 -18.49 -6.66 40.91
C GLU A 510 -17.68 -5.44 41.38
N THR A 511 -18.27 -4.76 42.36
CA THR A 511 -17.74 -3.66 43.18
C THR A 511 -16.45 -4.02 43.91
N PRO A 512 -15.53 -3.07 44.17
CA PRO A 512 -14.26 -3.36 44.80
C PRO A 512 -14.41 -3.45 46.33
N GLU A 513 -14.33 -4.66 46.90
CA GLU A 513 -14.07 -4.84 48.33
C GLU A 513 -12.57 -5.00 48.58
N ILE A 514 -11.98 -4.02 49.26
CA ILE A 514 -10.65 -4.11 49.87
C ILE A 514 -10.80 -4.76 51.23
N THR A 515 -10.34 -6.01 51.42
CA THR A 515 -9.87 -6.43 52.76
C THR A 515 -8.72 -7.46 52.72
N ARG A 516 -7.79 -7.25 53.65
CA ARG A 516 -6.54 -7.97 53.95
C ARG A 516 -6.69 -9.49 54.18
N GLY A 517 -5.65 -10.23 53.80
CA GLY A 517 -4.93 -11.07 54.78
C GLY A 517 -4.51 -12.50 54.39
N LYS A 518 -3.18 -12.71 54.46
CA LYS A 518 -2.43 -13.90 54.92
C LYS A 518 -2.40 -15.17 54.04
N ASN A 519 -1.17 -15.45 53.59
CA ASN A 519 -0.42 -16.71 53.62
C ASN A 519 -1.21 -18.03 53.84
N TRP A 520 -0.94 -19.06 53.05
CA TRP A 520 -0.01 -20.16 53.35
C TRP A 520 -0.09 -21.24 52.23
N ARG A 521 1.10 -21.67 51.81
CA ARG A 521 1.51 -22.88 51.06
C ARG A 521 0.46 -23.99 50.83
N ARG A 522 0.33 -24.44 49.58
CA ARG A 522 1.02 -25.62 49.03
C ARG A 522 1.06 -25.57 47.52
#